data_AF-A0A966UMQ7-F1
#
_entry.id   AF-A0A966UMQ7-F1
#
_cell.length_a   1.000
_cell.length_b   1.000
_cell.length_c   1.000
_cell.angle_alpha   90.00
_cell.angle_beta   90.00
_cell.angle_gamma   90.00
#
_symmetry.space_group_name_H-M   'P 1'
#
loop_
_entity.id
_entity.type
_entity.pdbx_description
1 polymer ?
#
loop_
_entity_poly.entity_id
_entity_poly.type
_entity_poly.pdbx_seq_one_letter_code
_entity_poly.pdbx_strand_id
1 'polypeptide(L)' 'ALAMLANEQALLGVVSEITRYDTGTPMGLLRAVIEIALDRKDIGPQLNAWLREKFNK' A
#
# COMPACT_ATOMS: atom_id res chain seq x y z
N ALA A 1 2.62 27.04 -0.15
CA ALA A 1 1.17 27.22 -0.43
C ALA A 1 0.31 26.85 0.77
N LEU A 2 0.22 25.58 1.19
CA LEU A 2 -0.62 25.17 2.33
C LEU A 2 -0.30 25.92 3.64
N ALA A 3 1.00 26.09 3.95
CA ALA A 3 1.43 26.83 5.12
C ALA A 3 1.00 28.32 5.11
N MET A 4 0.89 28.94 3.93
CA MET A 4 0.42 30.33 3.80
C MET A 4 -1.09 30.41 4.02
N LEU A 5 -1.85 29.47 3.45
CA LEU A 5 -3.30 29.39 3.62
C LEU A 5 -3.72 29.10 5.06
N ALA A 6 -2.92 28.33 5.80
CA ALA A 6 -3.15 28.06 7.22
C ALA A 6 -3.06 29.32 8.11
N ASN A 7 -2.44 30.41 7.62
CA ASN A 7 -2.38 31.70 8.31
C ASN A 7 -3.65 32.54 8.09
N GLU A 8 -4.45 32.22 7.08
CA GLU A 8 -5.69 32.94 6.72
C GLU A 8 -6.95 32.19 7.17
N GLN A 9 -6.89 30.85 7.22
CA GLN A 9 -8.03 30.00 7.58
C GLN A 9 -7.61 28.67 8.21
N ALA A 10 -8.52 28.04 8.96
CA ALA A 10 -8.27 26.77 9.62
C ALA A 10 -8.00 25.64 8.60
N LEU A 11 -6.93 24.89 8.82
CA LEU A 11 -6.59 23.69 8.06
C LEU A 11 -6.99 22.45 8.87
N LEU A 12 -7.76 21.55 8.25
CA LEU A 12 -8.18 20.30 8.89
C LEU A 12 -7.36 19.13 8.35
N GLY A 13 -6.82 18.32 9.26
CA GLY A 13 -6.21 17.03 8.95
C GLY A 13 -7.20 15.90 9.19
N VAL A 14 -7.23 14.93 8.28
CA VAL A 14 -8.03 13.69 8.44
C VAL A 14 -7.08 12.52 8.62
N VAL A 15 -7.28 11.75 9.68
CA VAL A 15 -6.64 10.46 9.87
C VAL A 15 -7.66 9.39 9.50
N SER A 16 -7.30 8.56 8.53
CA SER A 16 -8.16 7.47 8.06
C SER A 16 -7.56 6.12 8.45
N GLU A 17 -8.42 5.18 8.83
CA GLU A 17 -8.05 3.77 9.03
C GLU A 17 -8.03 3.05 7.68
N ILE A 18 -6.90 3.16 6.98
CA ILE A 18 -6.69 2.54 5.67
C ILE A 18 -5.32 1.87 5.59
N THR A 19 -5.20 0.87 4.73
CA THR A 19 -3.89 0.36 4.31
C THR A 19 -3.31 1.30 3.25
N ARG A 20 -2.18 1.93 3.55
CA ARG A 20 -1.44 2.79 2.63
C ARG A 20 -0.11 2.15 2.24
N TYR A 21 0.17 2.08 0.95
CA TYR A 21 1.48 1.70 0.44
C TYR A 21 2.22 2.94 -0.09
N ASP A 22 3.51 3.04 0.23
CA ASP A 22 4.37 4.08 -0.36
C ASP A 22 4.98 3.59 -1.68
N THR A 23 4.19 3.70 -2.75
CA THR A 23 4.61 3.31 -4.11
C THR A 23 5.65 4.24 -4.72
N GLY A 24 6.05 5.32 -4.03
CA GLY A 24 7.17 6.17 -4.44
C GLY A 24 8.53 5.51 -4.23
N THR A 25 8.58 4.40 -3.48
CA THR A 25 9.79 3.60 -3.28
C THR A 25 9.70 2.26 -4.03
N PRO A 26 10.82 1.70 -4.51
CA PRO A 26 10.81 0.38 -5.15
C PRO A 26 10.23 -0.73 -4.26
N MET A 27 10.60 -0.74 -2.98
CA MET A 27 10.11 -1.76 -2.05
C MET A 27 8.63 -1.56 -1.70
N GLY A 28 8.17 -0.32 -1.53
CA GLY A 28 6.76 -0.06 -1.25
C GLY A 28 5.87 -0.37 -2.45
N LEU A 29 6.36 -0.15 -3.68
CA LEU A 29 5.68 -0.61 -4.89
C LEU A 29 5.59 -2.14 -4.94
N LEU A 30 6.70 -2.85 -4.71
CA LEU A 30 6.71 -4.31 -4.73
C LEU A 30 5.75 -4.90 -3.68
N ARG A 31 5.75 -4.33 -2.47
CA ARG A 31 4.84 -4.73 -1.40
C ARG A 31 3.37 -4.52 -1.78
N ALA A 32 3.04 -3.35 -2.33
CA ALA A 32 1.67 -3.05 -2.79
C ALA A 32 1.19 -4.08 -3.80
N VAL A 33 2.01 -4.37 -4.82
CA VAL A 33 1.66 -5.32 -5.88
C VAL A 33 1.44 -6.72 -5.32
N ILE A 34 2.34 -7.20 -4.46
CA ILE A 34 2.25 -8.55 -3.88
C ILE A 34 1.01 -8.69 -2.98
N GLU A 35 0.81 -7.77 -2.04
CA GLU A 35 -0.31 -7.86 -1.08
C GLU A 35 -1.66 -7.75 -1.81
N ILE A 36 -1.81 -6.79 -2.74
CA ILE A 36 -3.04 -6.64 -3.52
C ILE A 36 -3.30 -7.88 -4.41
N ALA A 37 -2.25 -8.47 -5.00
CA ALA A 37 -2.41 -9.68 -5.81
C ALA A 37 -2.78 -10.90 -4.96
N LEU A 38 -2.30 -11.01 -3.73
CA LEU A 38 -2.68 -12.08 -2.81
C LEU A 38 -4.16 -12.03 -2.42
N ASP A 39 -4.74 -10.84 -2.28
CA ASP A 39 -6.16 -10.65 -1.94
C ASP A 39 -7.12 -10.95 -3.10
N ARG A 40 -6.61 -11.03 -4.33
CA ARG A 40 -7.42 -11.28 -5.53
C ARG A 40 -7.81 -12.75 -5.66
N LYS A 41 -9.11 -13.02 -5.85
CA LYS A 41 -9.65 -14.40 -5.95
C LYS A 41 -9.15 -15.17 -7.18
N ASP A 42 -8.84 -14.48 -8.27
CA ASP A 42 -8.44 -15.08 -9.55
C ASP A 42 -6.96 -15.44 -9.63
N ILE A 43 -6.09 -14.73 -8.91
CA ILE A 43 -4.62 -14.91 -8.97
C ILE A 43 -3.96 -15.21 -7.62
N GLY A 44 -4.58 -14.80 -6.51
CA GLY A 44 -4.03 -14.92 -5.16
C GLY A 44 -3.70 -16.36 -4.75
N PRO A 45 -4.58 -17.36 -5.01
CA PRO A 45 -4.27 -18.76 -4.70
C PRO A 45 -2.99 -19.26 -5.40
N GLN A 46 -2.81 -18.92 -6.67
CA GLN A 46 -1.63 -19.32 -7.46
C GLN A 46 -0.36 -18.62 -6.96
N LEU A 47 -0.43 -17.31 -6.67
CA LEU A 47 0.70 -16.54 -6.16
C LEU A 47 1.15 -17.04 -4.78
N ASN A 48 0.21 -17.29 -3.87
CA ASN A 48 0.52 -17.81 -2.53
C ASN A 48 1.18 -19.19 -2.59
N ALA A 49 0.72 -20.09 -3.47
CA ALA A 49 1.34 -21.39 -3.67
C ALA A 49 2.80 -21.24 -4.13
N TRP A 50 3.04 -20.40 -5.13
CA TRP A 50 4.40 -20.14 -5.65
C TRP A 50 5.34 -19.55 -4.59
N LEU A 51 4.87 -18.57 -3.81
CA LEU A 51 5.66 -17.96 -2.73
C LEU A 51 6.07 -19.00 -1.67
N ARG A 52 5.14 -19.88 -1.28
CA ARG A 52 5.41 -20.94 -0.30
C ARG A 52 6.44 -21.94 -0.82
N GLU A 53 6.30 -22.40 -2.07
CA GLU A 53 7.29 -23.27 -2.70
C GLU A 53 8.67 -22.60 -2.78
N LYS A 54 8.71 -21.30 -3.10
CA LYS A 54 9.96 -20.57 -3.29
C LYS A 54 10.75 -20.37 -2.00
N PHE A 55 10.06 -20.12 -0.88
CA PHE A 55 10.67 -19.66 0.37
C PHE A 55 10.59 -20.65 1.54
N ASN A 56 9.81 -21.74 1.44
CA ASN A 56 9.89 -22.83 2.40
C ASN A 56 11.02 -23.80 1.97
N LYS A 57 12.21 -23.59 2.55
CA LYS A 57 13.22 -24.65 2.71
C LYS A 57 13.22 -25.12 4.15
#